data_AF-A0A3N5MYA6-F1
#
_entry.id   AF-A0A3N5MYA6-F1
#
_cell.length_a   1.000
_cell.length_b   1.000
_cell.length_c   1.000
_cell.angle_alpha   90.00
_cell.angle_beta   90.00
_cell.angle_gamma   90.00
#
_symmetry.space_group_name_H-M   'P 1'
#
loop_
_entity.id
_entity.type
_entity.pdbx_description
1 polymer ?
#
loop_
_entity_poly.entity_id
_entity_poly.type
_entity_poly.pdbx_seq_one_letter_code
_entity_poly.pdbx_strand_id
1 'polypeptide(L)'
;MVARHEHGYAIDRLGERFLRGTYDPPNFALGLGHKDMALAIELGRELGVAMRLANLAHAEMTEALNRGWHGRDARSYLLLQQERGGARYPCAGGRHRGGAEAGRLSAVCTAAVQRNILRAASSSEIAGR
;
A
#
# COMPACT_ATOMS: atom_id res chain seq x y z
N MET A 1 0.70 -33.61 13.54
CA MET A 1 1.09 -32.96 12.27
C MET A 1 -0.01 -31.96 11.90
N VAL A 2 0.02 -30.78 12.51
CA VAL A 2 -0.96 -29.72 12.24
C VAL A 2 -0.42 -28.91 11.07
N ALA A 3 -1.18 -28.84 9.98
CA ALA A 3 -0.87 -27.95 8.87
C ALA A 3 -0.82 -26.52 9.43
N ARG A 4 0.39 -25.94 9.49
CA ARG A 4 0.56 -24.51 9.74
C ARG A 4 -0.01 -23.79 8.55
N HIS A 5 -1.29 -23.45 8.60
CA HIS A 5 -1.82 -22.42 7.71
C HIS A 5 -1.19 -21.10 8.16
N GLU A 6 -0.15 -20.67 7.46
CA GLU A 6 0.52 -19.38 7.66
C GLU A 6 -0.42 -18.23 7.27
N HIS A 7 -1.41 -17.95 8.13
CA HIS A 7 -2.22 -16.74 8.04
C HIS A 7 -1.38 -15.57 8.54
N GLY A 8 -0.38 -15.15 7.75
CA GLY A 8 0.40 -13.94 8.01
C GLY A 8 -0.51 -12.71 8.08
N TYR A 9 -0.21 -11.79 8.99
CA TYR A 9 -0.97 -10.55 9.15
C TYR A 9 -0.83 -9.68 7.90
N ALA A 10 -1.74 -8.71 7.73
CA ALA A 10 -1.72 -7.80 6.58
C ALA A 10 -0.36 -7.07 6.41
N ILE A 11 0.32 -6.79 7.54
CA ILE A 11 1.64 -6.15 7.55
C ILE A 11 2.74 -7.10 7.06
N ASP A 12 2.70 -8.38 7.43
CA ASP A 12 3.69 -9.38 7.00
C ASP A 12 3.71 -9.52 5.46
N ARG A 13 2.54 -9.32 4.84
CA ARG A 13 2.36 -9.41 3.39
C ARG A 13 2.73 -8.14 2.63
N LEU A 14 3.18 -7.07 3.29
CA LEU A 14 3.66 -5.87 2.58
C LEU A 14 4.90 -6.17 1.72
N GLY A 15 5.76 -7.08 2.18
CA GLY A 15 6.96 -7.53 1.46
C GLY A 15 6.67 -8.31 0.17
N GLU A 16 5.46 -8.84 0.01
CA GLU A 16 5.08 -9.61 -1.17
C GLU A 16 4.72 -8.73 -2.36
N ARG A 17 4.11 -7.55 -2.12
CA ARG A 17 3.57 -6.68 -3.18
C ARG A 17 4.03 -5.24 -3.05
N PHE A 18 3.63 -4.54 -1.99
CA PHE A 18 3.88 -3.11 -1.82
C PHE A 18 5.37 -2.76 -1.90
N LEU A 19 6.22 -3.47 -1.13
CA LEU A 19 7.66 -3.20 -1.12
C LEU A 19 8.37 -3.66 -2.40
N ARG A 20 7.78 -4.61 -3.14
CA ARG A 20 8.28 -5.05 -4.46
C ARG A 20 7.79 -4.14 -5.59
N GLY A 21 6.75 -3.35 -5.34
CA GLY A 21 6.10 -2.52 -6.34
C GLY A 21 5.32 -3.30 -7.40
N THR A 22 4.96 -4.56 -7.12
CA THR A 22 4.19 -5.41 -8.03
C THR A 22 2.72 -5.39 -7.66
N TYR A 23 1.89 -4.81 -8.52
CA TYR A 23 0.44 -4.65 -8.29
C TYR A 23 -0.44 -5.39 -9.29
N ASP A 24 0.18 -5.98 -10.30
CA ASP A 24 -0.43 -6.74 -11.39
C ASP A 24 0.39 -8.04 -11.59
N PRO A 25 -0.21 -9.23 -11.59
CA PRO A 25 -1.62 -9.52 -11.28
C PRO A 25 -1.97 -9.29 -9.80
N PRO A 26 -3.23 -8.92 -9.48
CA PRO A 26 -3.67 -8.71 -8.11
C PRO A 26 -3.81 -10.03 -7.35
N ASN A 27 -3.36 -10.11 -6.09
CA ASN A 27 -3.77 -11.19 -5.19
C ASN A 27 -5.20 -10.97 -4.68
N PHE A 28 -5.52 -9.69 -4.43
CA PHE A 28 -6.84 -9.24 -4.04
C PHE A 28 -7.07 -7.87 -4.67
N ALA A 29 -8.13 -7.70 -5.44
CA ALA A 29 -8.36 -6.47 -6.19
C ALA A 29 -8.76 -5.32 -5.26
N LEU A 30 -8.24 -4.12 -5.53
CA LEU A 30 -8.54 -2.92 -4.75
C LEU A 30 -10.04 -2.60 -4.73
N GLY A 31 -10.74 -2.80 -5.86
CA GLY A 31 -12.19 -2.60 -5.92
C GLY A 31 -12.97 -3.50 -4.97
N LEU A 32 -12.55 -4.76 -4.79
CA LEU A 32 -13.16 -5.69 -3.84
C LEU A 32 -12.87 -5.24 -2.40
N GLY A 33 -11.63 -4.87 -2.09
CA GLY A 33 -11.28 -4.37 -0.76
C GLY A 33 -12.03 -3.09 -0.38
N HIS A 34 -12.24 -2.17 -1.32
CA HIS A 34 -13.06 -0.98 -1.07
C HIS A 34 -14.50 -1.36 -0.75
N LYS A 35 -15.09 -2.31 -1.49
CA LYS A 35 -16.46 -2.77 -1.23
C LYS A 35 -16.58 -3.32 0.20
N ASP A 36 -15.67 -4.18 0.62
CA ASP A 36 -15.72 -4.79 1.95
C ASP A 36 -15.56 -3.73 3.06
N MET A 37 -14.72 -2.72 2.84
CA MET A 37 -14.59 -1.58 3.75
C MET A 37 -15.87 -0.74 3.84
N ALA A 38 -16.56 -0.51 2.73
CA ALA A 38 -17.81 0.22 2.72
C ALA A 38 -18.88 -0.50 3.55
N LEU A 39 -19.00 -1.82 3.39
CA LEU A 39 -19.92 -2.65 4.17
C LEU A 39 -19.59 -2.63 5.66
N ALA A 40 -18.30 -2.71 6.01
CA ALA A 40 -17.88 -2.62 7.41
C ALA A 40 -18.24 -1.25 8.03
N ILE A 41 -18.03 -0.15 7.30
CA ILE A 41 -18.37 1.22 7.72
C ILE A 41 -19.87 1.39 7.92
N GLU A 42 -20.67 0.86 7.00
CA GLU A 42 -22.12 0.88 7.11
C GLU A 42 -22.60 0.15 8.37
N LEU A 43 -22.09 -1.06 8.61
CA LEU A 43 -22.39 -1.83 9.82
C LEU A 43 -21.95 -1.10 11.09
N GLY A 44 -20.76 -0.48 11.09
CA GLY A 44 -20.27 0.32 12.22
C GLY A 44 -21.21 1.48 12.55
N ARG A 45 -21.79 2.13 11.54
CA ARG A 45 -22.78 3.21 11.71
C ARG A 45 -24.08 2.69 12.32
N GLU A 46 -24.57 1.54 11.86
CA GLU A 46 -25.78 0.91 12.41
C GLU A 46 -25.62 0.55 13.90
N LEU A 47 -24.43 0.12 14.30
CA LEU A 47 -24.10 -0.23 15.68
C LEU A 47 -23.66 0.97 16.54
N GLY A 48 -23.62 2.18 15.99
CA GLY A 48 -23.19 3.39 16.70
C GLY A 48 -21.69 3.44 17.02
N VAL A 49 -20.85 2.66 16.33
CA VAL A 49 -19.40 2.58 16.55
C VAL A 49 -18.67 3.55 15.61
N ALA A 50 -17.96 4.52 16.18
CA ALA A 50 -17.18 5.50 15.42
C ALA A 50 -15.87 4.91 14.87
N MET A 51 -15.89 4.36 13.66
CA MET A 51 -14.72 3.73 13.02
C MET A 51 -13.77 4.72 12.31
N ARG A 52 -13.17 5.65 13.06
CA ARG A 52 -12.36 6.75 12.51
C ARG A 52 -11.24 6.30 11.56
N LEU A 53 -10.49 5.26 11.95
CA LEU A 53 -9.38 4.74 11.12
C LEU A 53 -9.89 4.06 9.86
N ALA A 54 -11.01 3.33 9.94
CA ALA A 54 -11.62 2.69 8.78
C ALA A 54 -12.11 3.75 7.78
N ASN A 55 -12.70 4.85 8.26
CA ASN A 55 -13.15 5.95 7.40
C ASN A 55 -11.98 6.61 6.65
N LEU A 56 -10.85 6.84 7.33
CA LEU A 56 -9.64 7.37 6.69
C LEU A 56 -9.09 6.39 5.65
N ALA A 57 -8.98 5.10 6.00
CA ALA A 57 -8.51 4.07 5.06
C ALA A 57 -9.43 3.95 3.84
N HIS A 58 -10.75 3.98 4.04
CA HIS A 58 -11.74 3.94 2.97
C HIS A 58 -11.60 5.16 2.04
N ALA A 59 -11.40 6.37 2.57
CA ALA A 59 -11.17 7.56 1.76
C ALA A 59 -9.89 7.45 0.90
N GLU A 60 -8.80 6.87 1.44
CA GLU A 60 -7.59 6.60 0.67
C GLU A 60 -7.82 5.59 -0.45
N MET A 61 -8.62 4.54 -0.18
CA MET A 61 -9.01 3.58 -1.21
C MET A 61 -9.86 4.26 -2.29
N THR A 62 -10.79 5.14 -1.93
CA THR A 62 -11.59 5.91 -2.89
C THR A 62 -10.71 6.81 -3.77
N GLU A 63 -9.74 7.52 -3.21
CA GLU A 63 -8.77 8.32 -3.97
C GLU A 63 -7.97 7.44 -4.97
N ALA A 64 -7.55 6.25 -4.55
CA ALA A 64 -6.88 5.29 -5.43
C ALA A 64 -7.80 4.75 -6.54
N LEU A 65 -9.09 4.52 -6.24
CA LEU A 65 -10.09 4.12 -7.24
C LEU A 65 -10.34 5.22 -8.27
N ASN A 66 -10.40 6.48 -7.84
CA ASN A 66 -10.56 7.66 -8.71
C ASN A 66 -9.40 7.79 -9.73
N ARG A 67 -8.21 7.26 -9.40
CA ARG A 67 -7.05 7.19 -10.30
C ARG A 67 -7.06 5.98 -11.23
N GLY A 68 -8.13 5.20 -11.22
CA GLY A 68 -8.31 4.03 -12.08
C GLY A 68 -7.59 2.77 -11.59
N TRP A 69 -7.24 2.66 -10.29
CA TRP A 69 -6.50 1.51 -9.77
C TRP A 69 -7.39 0.32 -9.35
N HIS A 70 -8.65 0.28 -9.79
CA HIS A 70 -9.64 -0.75 -9.45
C HIS A 70 -9.12 -2.20 -9.58
N GLY A 71 -8.44 -2.51 -10.69
CA GLY A 71 -7.91 -3.84 -10.99
C GLY A 71 -6.52 -4.13 -10.42
N ARG A 72 -5.90 -3.19 -9.70
CA ARG A 72 -4.61 -3.41 -9.04
C ARG A 72 -4.82 -4.12 -7.70
N ASP A 73 -3.73 -4.66 -7.16
CA ASP A 73 -3.73 -5.23 -5.82
C ASP A 73 -4.21 -4.20 -4.77
N ALA A 74 -4.92 -4.67 -3.74
CA ALA A 74 -5.51 -3.84 -2.71
C ALA A 74 -4.50 -3.01 -1.92
N ARG A 75 -3.20 -3.37 -1.91
CA ARG A 75 -2.15 -2.55 -1.28
C ARG A 75 -1.71 -1.35 -2.11
N SER A 76 -2.25 -1.18 -3.32
CA SER A 76 -1.88 -0.07 -4.22
C SER A 76 -2.27 1.31 -3.69
N TYR A 77 -3.27 1.44 -2.81
CA TYR A 77 -3.61 2.74 -2.20
C TYR A 77 -2.46 3.32 -1.36
N LEU A 78 -1.55 2.47 -0.84
CA LEU A 78 -0.38 2.92 -0.08
C LEU A 78 0.60 3.74 -0.92
N LEU A 79 0.55 3.64 -2.26
CA LEU A 79 1.32 4.49 -3.17
C LEU A 79 0.96 5.97 -3.00
N LEU A 80 -0.27 6.30 -2.60
CA LEU A 80 -0.69 7.69 -2.37
C LEU A 80 0.18 8.36 -1.30
N GLN A 81 0.53 7.62 -0.26
CA GLN A 81 1.38 8.14 0.82
C GLN A 81 2.83 8.31 0.37
N GLN A 82 3.31 7.44 -0.52
CA GLN A 82 4.64 7.59 -1.13
C GLN A 82 4.71 8.86 -1.99
N GLU A 83 3.68 9.10 -2.80
CA GLU A 83 3.58 10.30 -3.63
C GLU A 83 3.54 11.58 -2.79
N ARG A 84 2.71 11.59 -1.73
CA ARG A 84 2.60 12.73 -0.81
C ARG A 84 3.88 12.97 -0.02
N GLY A 85 4.59 11.90 0.36
CA GLY A 85 5.88 11.96 1.05
C GLY A 85 7.06 12.29 0.14
N GLY A 86 6.84 12.52 -1.17
CA GLY A 86 7.91 12.77 -2.14
C GLY A 86 8.85 11.57 -2.34
N ALA A 87 8.50 10.39 -1.81
CA ALA A 87 9.31 9.20 -1.86
C ALA A 87 8.94 8.39 -3.10
N ARG A 88 9.82 8.38 -4.11
CA ARG A 88 9.65 7.55 -5.30
C ARG A 88 10.50 6.30 -5.17
N TYR A 89 9.87 5.17 -4.87
CA TYR A 89 10.54 3.88 -4.91
C TYR A 89 10.41 3.29 -6.32
N PRO A 90 11.48 2.76 -6.93
CA PRO A 90 11.40 2.10 -8.23
C PRO A 90 10.63 0.79 -8.10
N CYS A 91 9.32 0.88 -8.30
CA CYS A 91 8.40 -0.25 -8.34
C CYS A 91 8.64 -1.06 -9.63
N ALA A 92 9.24 -2.25 -9.52
CA ALA A 92 9.39 -3.14 -10.66
C ALA A 92 8.02 -3.75 -10.99
N GLY A 93 7.45 -3.40 -12.15
CA GLY A 93 6.33 -4.15 -12.73
C GLY A 93 4.95 -3.54 -12.46
N GLY A 94 4.68 -2.40 -13.10
CA GLY A 94 3.34 -1.91 -13.32
C GLY A 94 3.42 -0.70 -14.23
N ARG A 95 2.95 -0.83 -15.48
CA ARG A 95 2.93 0.26 -16.49
C ARG A 95 2.26 1.52 -15.91
N HIS A 96 3.04 2.41 -15.31
CA HIS A 96 2.79 3.83 -15.44
C HIS A 96 3.24 4.21 -16.86
N ARG A 97 2.43 4.98 -17.58
CA ARG A 97 2.81 5.50 -18.90
C ARG A 97 4.20 6.16 -18.79
N GLY A 98 5.21 5.50 -19.36
CA GLY A 98 6.60 5.98 -19.45
C GLY A 98 7.65 4.98 -18.95
N GLY A 99 8.40 4.38 -19.88
CA GLY A 99 9.76 3.86 -19.64
C GLY A 99 9.91 2.37 -19.38
N ALA A 100 10.51 1.66 -20.33
CA ALA A 100 10.83 0.23 -20.28
C ALA A 100 12.25 0.02 -19.74
N GLU A 101 12.41 -0.49 -18.51
CA GLU A 101 13.66 -1.10 -18.01
C GLU A 101 13.38 -1.78 -16.64
N ALA A 102 12.73 -2.95 -16.65
CA ALA A 102 12.14 -3.56 -15.43
C ALA A 102 12.88 -4.80 -14.87
N GLY A 103 14.04 -5.19 -15.40
CA GLY A 103 14.62 -6.51 -15.12
C GLY A 103 15.60 -6.62 -13.93
N ARG A 104 16.22 -5.53 -13.46
CA ARG A 104 17.39 -5.61 -12.53
C ARG A 104 17.19 -4.92 -11.17
N LEU A 105 15.99 -4.42 -10.86
CA LEU A 105 15.79 -3.43 -9.79
C LEU A 105 15.27 -3.97 -8.44
N SER A 106 14.88 -5.25 -8.32
CA SER A 106 14.21 -5.74 -7.10
C SER A 106 15.10 -5.74 -5.85
N ALA A 107 16.40 -6.01 -5.97
CA ALA A 107 17.34 -5.98 -4.83
C ALA A 107 17.74 -4.56 -4.40
N VAL A 108 17.74 -3.61 -5.36
CA VAL A 108 18.02 -2.19 -5.10
C VAL A 108 16.88 -1.54 -4.32
N CYS A 109 15.65 -2.03 -4.51
CA CYS A 109 14.44 -1.44 -3.96
C CYS A 109 14.35 -1.55 -2.43
N THR A 110 14.66 -2.71 -1.84
CA THR A 110 14.67 -2.88 -0.37
C THR A 110 15.73 -2.00 0.30
N ALA A 111 16.92 -1.90 -0.28
CA ALA A 111 17.99 -1.05 0.25
C ALA A 111 17.70 0.46 0.08
N ALA A 112 16.98 0.86 -0.96
CA ALA A 112 16.53 2.24 -1.16
C ALA A 112 15.41 2.64 -0.19
N VAL A 113 14.45 1.74 0.07
CA VAL A 113 13.43 1.91 1.11
C VAL A 113 14.08 2.10 2.49
N GLN A 114 14.99 1.19 2.86
CA GLN A 114 15.69 1.28 4.15
C GLN A 114 16.48 2.60 4.28
N ARG A 115 17.21 3.01 3.23
CA ARG A 115 17.98 4.26 3.24
C ARG A 115 17.12 5.52 3.31
N ASN A 116 15.98 5.56 2.62
CA ASN A 116 15.10 6.72 2.66
C ASN A 116 14.33 6.82 3.99
N ILE A 117 13.92 5.69 4.58
CA ILE A 117 13.35 5.67 5.93
C ILE A 117 14.39 6.18 6.95
N LEU A 118 15.63 5.71 6.87
CA LEU A 118 16.72 6.18 7.73
C LEU A 118 17.04 7.67 7.50
N ARG A 119 17.00 8.16 6.26
CA ARG A 119 17.18 9.60 5.95
C ARG A 119 16.04 10.47 6.48
N ALA A 120 14.80 10.02 6.34
CA ALA A 120 13.62 10.71 6.87
C ALA A 120 13.67 10.76 8.41
N ALA A 121 14.01 9.64 9.05
CA ALA A 121 14.21 9.58 10.50
C ALA A 121 15.34 10.53 10.97
N SER A 122 16.46 10.59 10.24
CA SER A 122 17.57 11.50 10.56
C SER A 122 17.26 12.98 10.28
N SER A 123 16.35 13.28 9.35
CA SER A 123 15.96 14.67 9.03
C SER A 123 14.95 15.22 10.04
N SER A 124 14.16 14.35 10.68
CA SER A 124 13.23 14.76 11.75
C SER A 124 13.89 15.02 13.11
N GLU A 125 15.14 14.58 13.33
CA GLU A 125 15.89 14.86 14.57
C GLU A 125 16.49 16.28 14.63
N ILE A 126 16.36 17.09 13.58
CA ILE A 126 16.93 18.46 13.51
C ILE A 126 15.87 19.57 13.65
N ALA A 127 14.56 19.25 13.62
CA ALA A 127 13.48 20.24 13.76
C ALA A 127 13.00 20.42 15.22
N GLY A 128 13.78 19.96 16.20
CA GLY A 128 13.48 20.04 17.63
C GLY A 128 14.70 20.48 18.44
N ARG A 129 15.24 21.67 18.15
CA ARG A 129 16.11 22.40 19.06
C ARG A 129 15.95 23.91 18.88
#